data_AF-A0A7C5KA55-F1
#
_entry.id   AF-A0A7C5KA55-F1
#
_cell.length_a   1.000
_cell.length_b   1.000
_cell.length_c   1.000
_cell.angle_alpha   90.00
_cell.angle_beta   90.00
_cell.angle_gamma   90.00
#
_symmetry.space_group_name_H-M   'P 1'
#
loop_
_entity.id
_entity.type
_entity.pdbx_description
1 polymer ?
#
loop_
_entity_poly.entity_id
_entity_poly.type
_entity_poly.pdbx_seq_one_letter_code
_entity_poly.pdbx_strand_id
1 'polypeptide(L)'
;MRGMKEKDITDQFTNFLREKYYKELALVVSQGEKRLLVDFSELDRYNPELADKILEEPEKCLDLLNKSVEQIDFPQKEPINIRFFNMPENTHIRIRNIRAEHIGKLLTVDGIVKRASEVRPEISEIVFECQECGQRLLVIQDKMEKSLK
;
A
#
# COMPACT_ATOMS: atom_id res chain seq x y z
N MET A 1 -5.46 24.74 7.40
CA MET A 1 -6.28 23.63 6.84
C MET A 1 -6.37 22.54 7.89
N ARG A 2 -7.58 22.13 8.30
CA ARG A 2 -7.77 20.99 9.22
C ARG A 2 -7.42 19.73 8.42
N GLY A 3 -6.30 19.09 8.73
CA GLY A 3 -6.01 17.77 8.16
C GLY A 3 -7.05 16.77 8.65
N MET A 4 -7.57 15.92 7.75
CA MET A 4 -8.36 14.75 8.14
C MET A 4 -7.57 13.91 9.13
N LYS A 5 -8.24 13.45 10.20
CA LYS A 5 -7.62 12.56 11.19
C LYS A 5 -7.47 11.17 10.57
N GLU A 6 -6.43 10.43 10.97
CA GLU A 6 -6.17 9.08 10.43
C GLU A 6 -7.37 8.14 10.58
N LYS A 7 -8.07 8.21 11.70
CA LYS A 7 -9.28 7.42 11.94
C LYS A 7 -10.39 7.71 10.93
N ASP A 8 -10.58 8.98 10.58
CA ASP A 8 -11.59 9.40 9.60
C ASP A 8 -11.25 8.88 8.20
N ILE A 9 -9.97 8.93 7.83
CA ILE A 9 -9.49 8.35 6.56
C ILE A 9 -9.72 6.84 6.51
N THR A 10 -9.40 6.12 7.59
CA THR A 10 -9.66 4.67 7.67
C THR A 10 -11.14 4.35 7.53
N ASP A 11 -12.01 5.05 8.27
CA ASP A 11 -13.45 4.82 8.25
C ASP A 11 -14.02 5.05 6.82
N GLN A 12 -13.53 6.07 6.11
CA GLN A 12 -13.94 6.33 4.73
C GLN A 12 -13.43 5.28 3.74
N PHE A 13 -12.20 4.77 3.89
CA PHE A 13 -11.74 3.63 3.10
C PHE A 13 -12.57 2.38 3.39
N THR A 14 -12.92 2.13 4.65
CA THR A 14 -13.79 1.00 5.03
C THR A 14 -15.14 1.11 4.33
N ASN A 15 -15.74 2.29 4.29
CA ASN A 15 -17.02 2.52 3.60
C ASN A 15 -16.91 2.34 2.09
N PHE A 16 -15.87 2.92 1.47
CA PHE A 16 -15.60 2.76 0.04
C PHE A 16 -15.48 1.27 -0.35
N LEU A 17 -14.66 0.51 0.38
CA LEU A 17 -14.47 -0.92 0.15
C LEU A 17 -15.76 -1.72 0.35
N ARG A 18 -16.54 -1.42 1.39
CA ARG A 18 -17.83 -2.09 1.65
C ARG A 18 -18.88 -1.79 0.57
N GLU A 19 -18.93 -0.56 0.08
CA GLU A 19 -19.95 -0.17 -0.91
C GLU A 19 -19.61 -0.65 -2.32
N LYS A 20 -18.33 -0.60 -2.71
CA LYS A 20 -17.90 -0.83 -4.10
C LYS A 20 -17.22 -2.17 -4.33
N TYR A 21 -16.48 -2.70 -3.36
CA TYR A 21 -15.58 -3.84 -3.53
C TYR A 21 -15.88 -5.04 -2.61
N TYR A 22 -17.02 -5.06 -1.91
CA TYR A 22 -17.32 -6.10 -0.92
C TYR A 22 -17.38 -7.52 -1.52
N LYS A 23 -17.96 -7.65 -2.72
CA LYS A 23 -18.10 -8.95 -3.39
C LYS A 23 -16.74 -9.47 -3.87
N GLU A 24 -15.94 -8.57 -4.43
CA GLU A 24 -14.59 -8.83 -4.90
C GLU A 24 -13.68 -9.21 -3.73
N LEU A 25 -13.77 -8.49 -2.61
CA LEU A 25 -13.07 -8.84 -1.38
C LEU A 25 -13.48 -10.21 -0.86
N ALA A 26 -14.77 -10.52 -0.80
CA ALA A 26 -15.25 -11.84 -0.37
C ALA A 26 -14.72 -12.96 -1.28
N LEU A 27 -14.66 -12.71 -2.59
CA LEU A 27 -14.10 -13.64 -3.56
C LEU A 27 -12.60 -13.87 -3.31
N VAL A 28 -11.83 -12.78 -3.21
CA VAL A 28 -10.38 -12.81 -2.94
C VAL A 28 -10.08 -13.61 -1.67
N VAL A 29 -10.82 -13.33 -0.58
CA VAL A 29 -10.70 -14.07 0.68
C VAL A 29 -11.02 -15.55 0.48
N SER A 30 -12.14 -15.89 -0.16
CA SER A 30 -12.54 -17.30 -0.34
C SER A 30 -11.57 -18.11 -1.20
N GLN A 31 -10.89 -17.45 -2.15
CA GLN A 31 -9.93 -18.08 -3.06
C GLN A 31 -8.52 -18.14 -2.49
N GLY A 32 -8.27 -17.52 -1.32
CA GLY A 32 -6.92 -17.39 -0.76
C GLY A 32 -6.01 -16.49 -1.59
N GLU A 33 -6.58 -15.62 -2.41
CA GLU A 33 -5.85 -14.64 -3.20
C GLU A 33 -5.35 -13.53 -2.28
N LYS A 34 -4.15 -13.01 -2.57
CA LYS A 34 -3.46 -12.04 -1.70
C LYS A 34 -3.53 -10.61 -2.21
N ARG A 35 -4.33 -10.36 -3.26
CA ARG A 35 -4.42 -9.03 -3.89
C ARG A 35 -5.84 -8.68 -4.31
N LEU A 36 -6.18 -7.42 -4.15
CA LEU A 36 -7.39 -6.80 -4.70
C LEU A 36 -6.98 -5.70 -5.69
N LEU A 37 -7.56 -5.73 -6.89
CA LEU A 37 -7.43 -4.66 -7.86
C LEU A 37 -8.54 -3.63 -7.62
N VAL A 38 -8.17 -2.36 -7.46
CA VAL A 38 -9.09 -1.24 -7.24
C VAL A 38 -8.92 -0.22 -8.37
N ASP A 39 -10.02 0.19 -8.98
CA ASP A 39 -10.01 1.24 -10.00
C ASP A 39 -9.82 2.60 -9.31
N PHE A 40 -8.71 3.28 -9.61
CA PHE A 40 -8.43 4.59 -9.04
C PHE A 40 -9.49 5.63 -9.44
N SER A 41 -10.06 5.53 -10.65
CA SER A 41 -11.10 6.44 -11.11
C SER A 41 -12.39 6.31 -10.28
N GLU A 42 -12.68 5.13 -9.72
CA GLU A 42 -13.80 4.97 -8.81
C GLU A 42 -13.55 5.60 -7.45
N LEU A 43 -12.32 5.49 -6.94
CA LEU A 43 -11.92 6.16 -5.70
C LEU A 43 -12.01 7.68 -5.87
N ASP A 44 -11.48 8.21 -6.96
CA ASP A 44 -11.51 9.64 -7.26
C ASP A 44 -12.94 10.18 -7.36
N ARG A 45 -13.85 9.45 -8.03
CA ARG A 45 -15.27 9.80 -8.06
C ARG A 45 -15.97 9.70 -6.70
N TYR A 46 -15.54 8.77 -5.85
CA TYR A 46 -16.11 8.56 -4.52
C TYR A 46 -15.67 9.67 -3.56
N ASN A 47 -14.36 9.93 -3.50
CA ASN A 47 -13.78 10.96 -2.68
C ASN A 47 -12.43 11.44 -3.28
N PRO A 48 -12.44 12.61 -3.97
CA PRO A 48 -11.21 13.20 -4.54
C PRO A 48 -10.13 13.50 -3.50
N GLU A 49 -10.50 13.89 -2.27
CA GLU A 49 -9.53 14.20 -1.22
C GLU A 49 -8.76 12.94 -0.77
N LEU A 50 -9.42 11.79 -0.74
CA LEU A 50 -8.76 10.50 -0.49
C LEU A 50 -7.87 10.10 -1.67
N ALA A 51 -8.34 10.29 -2.90
CA ALA A 51 -7.56 9.99 -4.10
C ALA A 51 -6.26 10.81 -4.13
N ASP A 52 -6.33 12.12 -3.93
CA ASP A 52 -5.18 13.01 -3.85
C ASP A 52 -4.21 12.59 -2.74
N LYS A 53 -4.72 12.21 -1.56
CA LYS A 53 -3.91 11.70 -0.46
C LYS A 53 -3.14 10.43 -0.82
N ILE A 54 -3.73 9.51 -1.58
CA ILE A 54 -3.02 8.31 -2.04
C ILE A 54 -1.87 8.67 -2.98
N LEU A 55 -2.04 9.71 -3.80
CA LEU A 55 -0.98 10.17 -4.71
C LEU A 55 0.17 10.85 -3.96
N GLU A 56 -0.13 11.60 -2.90
CA GLU A 56 0.86 12.37 -2.15
C GLU A 56 1.53 11.58 -1.01
N GLU A 57 0.79 10.72 -0.30
CA GLU A 57 1.27 9.91 0.84
C GLU A 57 0.88 8.41 0.69
N PRO A 58 1.26 7.72 -0.41
CA PRO A 58 0.86 6.35 -0.72
C PRO A 58 1.17 5.35 0.39
N GLU A 59 2.36 5.40 1.02
CA GLU A 59 2.75 4.43 2.04
C GLU A 59 1.77 4.45 3.22
N LYS A 60 1.55 5.65 3.77
CA LYS A 60 0.61 5.86 4.87
C LYS A 60 -0.81 5.48 4.48
N CYS A 61 -1.27 5.88 3.29
CA CYS A 61 -2.61 5.56 2.84
C CYS A 61 -2.82 4.07 2.59
N LEU A 62 -1.83 3.35 2.05
CA LEU A 62 -1.88 1.90 1.86
C LEU A 62 -1.96 1.16 3.20
N ASP A 63 -1.24 1.63 4.23
CA ASP A 63 -1.36 1.10 5.59
C ASP A 63 -2.77 1.30 6.17
N LEU A 64 -3.34 2.49 5.98
CA LEU A 64 -4.71 2.78 6.42
C LEU A 64 -5.74 1.95 5.63
N LEU A 65 -5.51 1.71 4.34
CA LEU A 65 -6.33 0.82 3.52
C LEU A 65 -6.26 -0.63 4.02
N ASN A 66 -5.07 -1.14 4.34
CA ASN A 66 -4.92 -2.49 4.90
C ASN A 66 -5.69 -2.61 6.24
N LYS A 67 -5.57 -1.61 7.12
CA LYS A 67 -6.36 -1.53 8.36
C LYS A 67 -7.87 -1.47 8.11
N SER A 68 -8.31 -0.79 7.03
CA SER A 68 -9.72 -0.72 6.68
C SER A 68 -10.29 -2.08 6.25
N VAL A 69 -9.49 -2.92 5.57
CA VAL A 69 -9.88 -4.30 5.22
C VAL A 69 -10.07 -5.15 6.48
N GLU A 70 -9.20 -5.00 7.49
CA GLU A 70 -9.31 -5.71 8.77
C GLU A 70 -10.59 -5.37 9.55
N GLN A 71 -11.18 -4.19 9.32
CA GLN A 71 -12.45 -3.78 9.91
C GLN A 71 -13.68 -4.36 9.20
N ILE A 72 -13.50 -5.01 8.06
CA ILE A 72 -14.58 -5.70 7.35
C ILE A 72 -14.64 -7.14 7.88
N ASP A 73 -15.83 -7.60 8.25
CA ASP A 73 -16.04 -8.93 8.83
C ASP A 73 -15.86 -10.03 7.78
N PHE A 74 -14.61 -10.46 7.61
CA PHE A 74 -14.26 -11.65 6.82
C PHE A 74 -13.80 -12.81 7.73
N PRO A 75 -14.11 -14.06 7.36
CA PRO A 75 -13.76 -15.24 8.17
C PRO A 75 -12.25 -15.52 8.22
N GLN A 76 -11.49 -15.09 7.21
CA GLN A 76 -10.04 -15.17 7.18
C GLN A 76 -9.45 -13.75 7.19
N LYS A 77 -8.40 -13.55 7.98
CA LYS A 77 -7.74 -12.25 8.18
C LYS A 77 -6.31 -12.24 7.61
N GLU A 78 -6.08 -12.96 6.52
CA GLU A 78 -4.81 -12.82 5.82
C GLU A 78 -4.70 -11.41 5.22
N PRO A 79 -3.50 -10.80 5.22
CA PRO A 79 -3.32 -9.46 4.68
C PRO A 79 -3.56 -9.47 3.16
N ILE A 80 -4.49 -8.62 2.71
CA ILE A 80 -4.80 -8.44 1.29
C ILE A 80 -4.06 -7.20 0.79
N ASN A 81 -3.26 -7.38 -0.25
CA ASN A 81 -2.55 -6.29 -0.90
C ASN A 81 -3.46 -5.54 -1.88
N ILE A 82 -3.75 -4.29 -1.59
CA ILE A 82 -4.52 -3.45 -2.51
C ILE A 82 -3.60 -2.87 -3.58
N ARG A 83 -4.06 -2.92 -4.84
CA ARG A 83 -3.33 -2.45 -6.01
C ARG A 83 -4.25 -1.60 -6.87
N PHE A 84 -3.84 -0.38 -7.14
CA PHE A 84 -4.60 0.54 -7.99
C PHE A 84 -4.28 0.30 -9.47
N PHE A 85 -5.31 0.40 -10.30
CA PHE A 85 -5.18 0.48 -11.75
C PHE A 85 -5.99 1.67 -12.28
N ASN A 86 -5.83 1.99 -13.56
CA ASN A 86 -6.50 3.13 -14.20
C ASN A 86 -6.18 4.47 -13.51
N MET A 87 -4.88 4.67 -13.26
CA MET A 87 -4.32 5.87 -12.64
C MET A 87 -4.56 7.11 -13.49
N PRO A 88 -4.68 8.30 -12.90
CA PRO A 88 -4.95 9.53 -13.63
C PRO A 88 -3.74 9.95 -14.45
N GLU A 89 -3.97 10.57 -15.61
CA GLU A 89 -2.93 10.94 -16.58
C GLU A 89 -1.84 11.85 -15.99
N ASN A 90 -2.19 12.67 -15.00
CA ASN A 90 -1.24 13.55 -14.31
C ASN A 90 -0.16 12.78 -13.52
N THR A 91 -0.38 11.52 -13.18
CA THR A 91 0.62 10.65 -12.53
C THR A 91 1.60 10.03 -13.52
N HIS A 92 1.35 10.14 -14.83
CA HIS A 92 2.22 9.57 -15.84
C HIS A 92 3.46 10.41 -16.03
N ILE A 93 4.60 9.85 -15.64
CA ILE A 93 5.90 10.51 -15.72
C ILE A 93 6.87 9.63 -16.49
N ARG A 94 7.49 10.21 -17.51
CA ARG A 94 8.59 9.55 -18.23
C ARG A 94 9.74 9.33 -17.26
N ILE A 95 10.38 8.16 -17.28
CA ILE A 95 11.52 7.80 -16.42
C ILE A 95 12.57 8.93 -16.34
N ARG A 96 12.92 9.53 -17.49
CA ARG A 96 13.89 10.64 -17.61
C ARG A 96 13.51 11.94 -16.88
N ASN A 97 12.24 12.09 -16.51
CA ASN A 97 11.69 13.27 -15.86
C ASN A 97 11.47 13.08 -14.35
N ILE A 98 11.77 11.91 -13.78
CA ILE A 98 11.69 11.70 -12.33
C ILE A 98 12.76 12.58 -11.64
N ARG A 99 12.33 13.32 -10.62
CA ARG A 99 13.09 14.32 -9.84
C ARG A 99 12.78 14.21 -8.35
N ALA A 100 13.54 14.92 -7.52
CA ALA A 100 13.38 14.92 -6.06
C ALA A 100 11.96 15.25 -5.57
N GLU A 101 11.20 16.08 -6.29
CA GLU A 101 9.80 16.41 -5.97
C GLU A 101 8.83 15.22 -6.03
N HIS A 102 9.23 14.12 -6.67
CA HIS A 102 8.43 12.91 -6.80
C HIS A 102 8.74 11.87 -5.73
N ILE A 103 9.72 12.13 -4.85
CA ILE A 103 10.07 11.23 -3.76
C ILE A 103 8.86 11.11 -2.82
N GLY A 104 8.51 9.86 -2.48
CA GLY A 104 7.39 9.56 -1.60
C GLY A 104 6.02 9.66 -2.26
N LYS A 105 5.92 9.99 -3.55
CA LYS A 105 4.65 10.09 -4.29
C LYS A 105 4.35 8.83 -5.10
N LEU A 106 3.07 8.60 -5.39
CA LEU A 106 2.64 7.51 -6.27
C LEU A 106 2.68 7.97 -7.74
N LEU A 107 3.43 7.26 -8.57
CA LEU A 107 3.65 7.60 -9.98
C LEU A 107 3.28 6.44 -10.89
N THR A 108 2.94 6.78 -12.13
CA THR A 108 2.77 5.84 -13.23
C THR A 108 3.89 6.06 -14.24
N VAL A 109 4.53 4.98 -14.68
CA VAL A 109 5.74 5.06 -15.53
C VAL A 109 5.65 4.05 -16.65
N ASP A 110 5.81 4.52 -17.88
CA ASP A 110 5.91 3.66 -19.07
C ASP A 110 7.36 3.31 -19.37
N GLY A 111 7.60 2.03 -19.65
CA GLY A 111 8.94 1.53 -19.95
C GLY A 111 8.97 0.11 -20.49
N ILE A 112 10.14 -0.29 -20.97
CA ILE A 112 10.41 -1.65 -21.43
C ILE A 112 11.33 -2.32 -20.41
N VAL A 113 10.91 -3.47 -19.89
CA VAL A 113 11.74 -4.29 -19.01
C VAL A 113 12.90 -4.88 -19.83
N LYS A 114 14.11 -4.32 -19.68
CA LYS A 114 15.31 -4.81 -20.39
C LYS A 114 15.96 -6.01 -19.71
N ARG A 115 15.90 -6.07 -18.39
CA ARG A 115 16.51 -7.12 -17.58
C ARG A 115 15.70 -7.28 -16.29
N ALA A 116 15.37 -8.51 -15.96
CA ALA A 116 14.91 -8.88 -14.62
C ALA A 116 16.10 -9.48 -13.87
N SER A 117 16.34 -9.05 -12.63
CA SER A 117 17.29 -9.73 -11.74
C SER A 117 16.69 -11.03 -11.23
N GLU A 118 17.54 -11.94 -10.78
CA GLU A 118 17.09 -13.12 -10.03
C GLU A 118 16.43 -12.70 -8.72
N VAL A 119 15.45 -13.49 -8.29
CA VAL A 119 14.77 -13.30 -7.01
C VAL A 119 15.72 -13.71 -5.89
N ARG A 120 16.00 -12.78 -4.98
CA ARG A 120 16.80 -13.04 -3.78
C ARG A 120 15.92 -12.87 -2.55
N PRO A 121 15.96 -13.80 -1.58
CA PRO A 121 15.26 -13.60 -0.32
C PRO A 121 15.89 -12.42 0.44
N GLU A 122 15.05 -11.63 1.10
CA GLU A 122 15.47 -10.51 1.95
C GLU A 122 15.06 -10.76 3.39
N ILE A 123 15.87 -10.25 4.32
CA ILE A 123 15.58 -10.35 5.75
C ILE A 123 14.50 -9.32 6.11
N SER A 124 13.32 -9.79 6.50
CA SER A 124 12.19 -8.97 6.96
C SER A 124 12.22 -8.67 8.46
N GLU A 125 12.80 -9.58 9.25
CA GLU A 125 12.83 -9.53 10.70
C GLU A 125 14.18 -10.05 11.18
N ILE A 126 14.76 -9.37 12.17
CA ILE A 126 15.96 -9.83 12.87
C ILE A 126 15.64 -9.91 14.35
N VAL A 127 15.89 -11.08 14.94
CA VAL A 127 15.84 -11.27 16.39
C VAL A 127 17.26 -11.31 16.93
N PHE A 128 17.62 -10.31 17.73
CA PHE A 128 18.89 -10.26 18.45
C PHE A 128 18.69 -10.89 19.83
N GLU A 129 19.60 -11.76 20.27
CA GLU A 129 19.57 -12.35 21.60
C GLU A 129 20.80 -11.91 22.40
N CYS A 130 20.57 -11.27 23.54
CA CYS A 130 21.62 -10.87 24.46
C CYS A 130 22.26 -12.12 25.08
N GLN A 131 23.58 -12.27 24.92
CA GLN A 131 24.32 -13.44 25.39
C GLN A 131 24.45 -13.52 26.93
N GLU A 132 24.28 -12.41 27.64
CA GLU A 132 24.43 -12.36 29.10
C GLU A 132 23.11 -12.67 29.84
N CYS A 133 22.00 -12.10 29.38
CA CYS A 133 20.70 -12.22 30.05
C CYS A 133 19.63 -12.98 29.25
N GLY A 134 19.93 -13.38 28.01
CA GLY A 134 18.98 -14.10 27.14
C GLY A 134 17.84 -13.24 26.58
N GLN A 135 17.85 -11.92 26.82
CA GLN A 135 16.80 -11.03 26.34
C GLN A 135 16.80 -10.96 24.81
N ARG A 136 15.61 -11.10 24.20
CA ARG A 136 15.40 -11.04 22.76
C ARG A 136 14.87 -9.68 22.34
N LEU A 137 15.47 -9.10 21.31
CA LEU A 137 15.06 -7.85 20.67
C LEU A 137 14.67 -8.16 19.23
N LEU A 138 13.39 -7.94 18.91
CA LEU A 138 12.88 -8.06 17.55
C LEU A 138 13.00 -6.71 16.84
N VAL A 139 13.67 -6.69 15.69
CA VAL A 139 13.81 -5.51 14.85
C VAL A 139 13.21 -5.81 13.48
N ILE A 140 12.10 -5.13 13.18
CA ILE A 140 11.47 -5.17 11.85
C ILE A 140 12.36 -4.39 10.88
N GLN A 141 12.59 -4.95 9.70
CA GLN A 141 13.43 -4.35 8.67
C GLN A 141 12.54 -3.75 7.58
N ASP A 142 12.29 -2.45 7.64
CA ASP A 142 11.60 -1.74 6.57
C ASP A 142 12.51 -1.50 5.36
N LYS A 143 11.94 -1.61 4.16
CA LYS A 143 12.66 -1.58 2.88
C LYS A 143 13.42 -0.27 2.61
N MET A 144 13.05 0.81 3.29
CA MET A 144 13.50 2.18 3.03
C MET A 144 14.93 2.49 3.49
N GLU A 145 15.46 1.83 4.52
CA GLU A 145 16.74 2.25 5.13
C GLU A 145 18.00 1.71 4.43
N LYS A 146 17.85 0.75 3.49
CA LYS A 146 19.00 -0.04 3.00
C LYS A 146 19.65 0.47 1.72
N SER A 147 19.16 1.56 1.12
CA SER A 147 19.72 2.12 -0.13
C SER A 147 20.77 3.22 0.06
N LEU A 148 21.13 3.57 1.30
CA LEU A 148 22.19 4.54 1.60
C LEU A 148 23.53 3.83 1.86
N LYS A 149 24.08 3.17 0.84
CA LYS A 149 25.50 2.80 0.78
C LYS A 149 26.02 2.93 -0.65
#